data_AF-A0A6V7KEM7-F1
#
_entry.id   AF-A0A6V7KEM7-F1
#
_cell.length_a   1.000
_cell.length_b   1.000
_cell.length_c   1.000
_cell.angle_alpha   90.00
_cell.angle_beta   90.00
_cell.angle_gamma   90.00
#
_symmetry.space_group_name_H-M   'P 1'
#
loop_
_entity.id
_entity.type
_entity.pdbx_description
1 polymer ?
#
loop_
_entity_poly.entity_id
_entity_poly.type
_entity_poly.pdbx_seq_one_letter_code
_entity_poly.pdbx_strand_id
1 'polypeptide(L)' 'MNTKLTVQELVIGYLAIPCNSRPSLDHYCREALALEKQIAETLKQIKYEEIALLRQKRDEDANGSF' A
#
# COMPACT_ATOMS: atom_id res chain seq x y z
N MET A 1 11.29 5.69 -3.31
CA MET A 1 10.06 6.42 -2.94
C MET A 1 10.00 6.48 -1.43
N ASN A 2 9.97 7.68 -0.86
CA ASN A 2 9.81 7.87 0.58
C ASN A 2 8.31 7.73 0.86
N THR A 3 7.89 6.61 1.45
CA THR A 3 6.47 6.26 1.64
C THR A 3 5.87 6.83 2.93
N LYS A 4 6.62 7.65 3.65
CA LYS A 4 6.19 8.21 4.92
C LYS A 4 5.21 9.34 4.71
N LEU A 5 4.01 9.17 5.27
CA LEU A 5 3.03 10.25 5.37
C LEU A 5 3.62 11.38 6.19
N THR A 6 3.69 12.57 5.60
CA THR A 6 4.07 13.76 6.32
C THR A 6 2.97 14.17 7.29
N VAL A 7 3.34 14.88 8.36
CA VAL A 7 2.37 15.45 9.30
C VAL A 7 1.35 16.35 8.57
N GLN A 8 1.79 17.07 7.54
CA GLN A 8 0.92 17.93 6.73
C GLN A 8 -0.16 17.12 6.01
N GLU A 9 0.21 16.02 5.36
CA GLU A 9 -0.73 15.15 4.65
C GLU A 9 -1.74 14.48 5.61
N LEU A 10 -1.29 14.06 6.80
CA LEU A 10 -2.17 13.53 7.84
C LEU A 10 -3.19 14.58 8.30
N VAL A 11 -2.75 15.81 8.55
CA VAL A 11 -3.64 16.89 8.98
C VAL A 11 -4.63 17.27 7.88
N ILE A 12 -4.18 17.35 6.62
CA ILE A 12 -5.07 17.62 5.47
C ILE A 12 -6.13 16.52 5.36
N GLY A 13 -5.73 15.25 5.43
CA GLY A 13 -6.65 14.12 5.39
C GLY A 13 -7.66 14.14 6.55
N TYR A 14 -7.21 14.44 7.76
CA TYR A 14 -8.09 14.56 8.94
C TYR A 14 -9.12 15.70 8.79
N LEU A 15 -8.69 16.86 8.31
CA LEU A 15 -9.55 18.03 8.12
C LEU A 15 -10.56 17.85 6.98
N ALA A 16 -10.25 17.00 5.99
CA ALA A 16 -11.17 16.65 4.91
C ALA A 16 -12.37 15.81 5.40
N ILE A 17 -12.27 15.15 6.56
CA ILE A 17 -13.38 14.37 7.12
C ILE A 17 -14.45 15.33 7.67
N PRO A 18 -15.73 15.21 7.27
CA PRO A 18 -16.83 16.00 7.83
C PRO A 18 -16.89 15.92 9.36
N CYS A 19 -17.17 17.03 10.03
CA CYS A 19 -17.12 17.11 11.51
C CYS A 19 -18.04 16.11 12.21
N ASN A 20 -19.16 15.72 11.59
CA ASN A 20 -20.13 14.77 12.14
C ASN A 20 -19.67 13.31 12.08
N SER A 21 -18.67 12.99 11.26
CA SER A 21 -18.08 11.66 11.12
C SER A 21 -16.59 11.63 11.47
N ARG A 22 -16.05 12.76 11.93
CA ARG A 22 -14.62 12.88 12.22
C ARG A 22 -14.28 12.08 13.47
N PRO A 23 -13.43 11.05 13.36
CA PRO A 23 -12.94 10.33 14.53
C PRO A 23 -12.08 11.25 15.39
N SER A 24 -11.74 10.81 16.60
CA SER A 24 -10.72 11.51 17.39
C SER A 24 -9.37 11.55 16.64
N LEU A 25 -8.61 12.64 16.80
CA LEU A 25 -7.31 12.81 16.15
C LEU A 25 -6.33 11.68 16.50
N ASP A 26 -6.31 11.24 17.76
CA ASP A 26 -5.45 10.11 18.21
C ASP A 26 -5.80 8.82 17.45
N HIS A 27 -7.09 8.50 17.34
CA HIS A 27 -7.54 7.32 16.59
C HIS A 27 -7.15 7.38 15.11
N TYR A 28 -7.41 8.52 14.46
CA TYR A 28 -7.05 8.72 13.06
C TYR A 28 -5.55 8.56 12.82
N CYS A 29 -4.71 9.17 13.67
CA CYS A 29 -3.25 9.04 13.56
C CYS A 29 -2.78 7.59 13.73
N ARG A 30 -3.36 6.83 14.67
CA ARG A 30 -3.02 5.41 14.86
C ARG A 30 -3.38 4.56 13.65
N GLU A 31 -4.58 4.74 13.09
CA GLU A 31 -5.01 4.01 11.90
C GLU A 31 -4.15 4.34 10.69
N ALA A 32 -3.86 5.62 10.45
CA ALA A 32 -3.04 6.04 9.32
C ALA A 32 -1.61 5.45 9.39
N LEU A 33 -1.01 5.40 10.58
CA LEU A 33 0.30 4.77 10.78
C LEU A 33 0.28 3.24 10.62
N ALA A 34 -0.83 2.59 10.99
CA ALA A 34 -1.00 1.15 10.78
C ALA A 34 -1.12 0.82 9.29
N LEU A 35 -1.92 1.62 8.56
CA LEU A 35 -2.10 1.49 7.12
C LEU A 35 -0.80 1.74 6.36
N GLU A 36 0.01 2.73 6.75
CA GLU A 36 1.30 2.98 6.09
C GLU A 36 2.20 1.74 6.09
N LYS A 37 2.26 1.02 7.22
CA LYS A 37 3.03 -0.22 7.34
C LYS A 37 2.46 -1.32 6.43
N GLN A 38 1.14 -1.49 6.44
CA GLN A 38 0.48 -2.52 5.63
C GLN A 38 0.62 -2.25 4.13
N ILE A 39 0.51 -0.98 3.69
CA ILE A 39 0.65 -0.62 2.28
C ILE A 39 2.03 -1.00 1.76
N ALA A 40 3.10 -0.72 2.53
CA ALA A 40 4.45 -1.07 2.13
C ALA A 40 4.65 -2.59 1.99
N GLU A 41 4.08 -3.38 2.91
CA GLU A 41 4.14 -4.84 2.89
C GLU A 41 3.35 -5.42 1.72
N THR A 42 2.11 -4.96 1.50
CA THR A 42 1.26 -5.37 0.38
C THR A 42 1.90 -5.05 -0.97
N LEU A 43 2.47 -3.84 -1.13
CA LEU A 43 3.18 -3.47 -2.36
C LEU A 43 4.40 -4.36 -2.62
N LYS A 44 5.10 -4.78 -1.57
CA LYS A 44 6.22 -5.71 -1.68
C LYS A 44 5.74 -7.08 -2.13
N GLN A 45 4.63 -7.57 -1.58
CA GLN A 45 4.03 -8.84 -1.94
C GLN A 45 3.57 -8.86 -3.40
N ILE A 46 2.86 -7.81 -3.85
CA ILE A 46 2.43 -7.66 -5.24
C ILE A 46 3.62 -7.76 -6.20
N LYS A 47 4.72 -7.05 -5.89
CA LYS A 47 5.95 -7.12 -6.72
C LYS A 47 6.54 -8.52 -6.79
N TYR A 48 6.52 -9.29 -5.70
CA TYR A 48 7.00 -10.66 -5.73
C TYR A 48 6.12 -11.57 -6.57
N GLU A 49 4.80 -11.42 -6.46
CA GLU A 49 3.83 -12.18 -7.26
C GLU A 49 3.96 -11.85 -8.75
N GLU A 50 4.12 -10.57 -9.13
CA GLU A 50 4.41 -10.16 -10.51
C GLU A 50 5.69 -10.79 -11.07
N ILE A 51 6.79 -10.79 -10.28
CA ILE A 51 8.05 -11.42 -10.68
C ILE A 51 7.90 -12.94 -10.83
N ALA A 52 7.15 -13.59 -9.94
CA ALA A 52 6.90 -15.03 -10.01
C ALA A 52 6.10 -15.40 -11.26
N LEU A 53 5.04 -14.64 -11.57
CA LEU A 53 4.23 -14.82 -12.79
C LEU A 53 5.06 -14.61 -14.06
N LEU A 54 5.96 -13.62 -14.08
CA LEU A 54 6.86 -13.38 -15.22
C LEU A 54 7.85 -14.53 -15.44
N ARG A 55 8.32 -15.19 -14.37
CA ARG A 55 9.19 -16.37 -14.46
C ARG A 55 8.42 -17.57 -15.01
N GLN A 56 7.23 -17.84 -14.47
CA GLN A 56 6.39 -18.95 -14.93
C GLN A 56 6.07 -18.85 -16.42
N LYS A 57 5.70 -17.67 -16.92
CA LYS A 57 5.46 -17.47 -18.37
C LYS A 57 6.68 -17.78 -19.22
N ARG A 58 7.88 -17.37 -18.78
CA ARG A 58 9.12 -17.67 -19.51
C ARG A 58 9.43 -19.17 -19.53
N ASP A 59 9.15 -19.89 -18.45
CA ASP A 59 9.35 -21.34 -18.39
C ASP A 59 8.32 -22.08 -19.26
N GLU A 60 7.08 -21.59 -19.33
CA GLU A 60 6.04 -22.09 -20.24
C GLU A 60 6.40 -21.84 -21.72
N ASP A 61 6.89 -20.64 -22.06
CA ASP A 61 7.36 -20.32 -23.43
C ASP A 61 8.61 -21.13 -23.82
N ALA A 62 9.50 -21.43 -22.86
CA ALA A 62 10.70 -22.24 -23.09
C ALA A 62 10.41 -23.75 -23.25
N ASN A 63 9.38 -24.26 -22.56
CA ASN A 63 8.96 -25.67 -22.64
C ASN A 63 7.85 -25.93 -23.67
N GLY A 64 7.21 -24.90 -24.23
CA GLY A 64 6.10 -24.98 -25.17
C GLY A 64 6.49 -24.95 -26.65
N SER A 65 7.77 -24.93 -27.00
CA SER A 65 8.22 -24.94 -28.40
C SER A 65 8.33 -26.38 -28.93
N PHE A 66 7.23 -26.87 -29.52
CA PHE A 66 7.18 -28.07 -30.37
C PHE A 66 6.80 -27.67 -31.80
#